data_AF-A0A7L9G8Z9-F1
#
_entry.id   AF-A0A7L9G8Z9-F1
#
_cell.length_a   1.000
_cell.length_b   1.000
_cell.length_c   1.000
_cell.angle_alpha   90.00
_cell.angle_beta   90.00
_cell.angle_gamma   90.00
#
_symmetry.space_group_name_H-M   'P 1'
#
loop_
_entity.id
_entity.type
_entity.pdbx_description
1 polymer ?
#
loop_
_entity_poly.entity_id
_entity_poly.type
_entity_poly.pdbx_seq_one_letter_code
_entity_poly.pdbx_strand_id
1 'polypeptide(L)'
;MQYDNPVSSSDVQATLTAESANLSDSTIEAINSLLNLDNVETVEVAGITGTTVQLPESGTASIVQGTVAGVKGDTVVVDLAAAEAAGAKVYNLQSDANLVVNLEGQAAAGAADVQLFAALAVDTSAIDLVVTTGNGDDVITVKGDQNTLIDAGDGNDTIVTGNGNNTVIAGAGNNNVTTGTGNDTVILSGSNHADIVNTGEGYDIVQLDGSRDDYDFAVGNNFTVNLTGNQTAAISNAEFLTFVDADDNVQTVALAHSDAEAAALRLYQGILGRDADLNGAKSFVEAVNNGTSLTDIANAFLNSDEFAGANNAADINELYSTLLGRDADEAGSDAWAALLANGGTLADVAAAIAVSEEAQDRDQSNGDFVRDLYTAALGRDADEAGLDAWVSQLFNGTSRADVAKGIVGSEEASSKANNDFIDSLYQSALGRDADDAGKAAWAAQLEAGASQADVALGIIGSPEAAAHIDNVVVLHGQV
;
A
#
# COMPACT_ATOMS: atom_id res chain seq x y z
N MET A 1 -26.62 34.03 21.18
CA MET A 1 -25.52 34.90 21.61
C MET A 1 -24.90 35.43 20.35
N GLN A 2 -24.75 36.75 20.22
CA GLN A 2 -24.10 37.35 19.05
C GLN A 2 -22.61 36.96 19.15
N TYR A 3 -22.08 36.27 18.14
CA TYR A 3 -20.69 35.84 18.07
C TYR A 3 -19.81 37.06 17.76
N ASP A 4 -19.67 37.96 18.74
CA ASP A 4 -19.11 39.31 18.52
C ASP A 4 -17.59 39.41 18.73
N ASN A 5 -16.90 38.35 19.16
CA ASN A 5 -15.45 38.36 19.30
C ASN A 5 -14.82 37.05 18.80
N PRO A 6 -13.58 37.11 18.28
CA PRO A 6 -12.78 35.92 17.98
C PRO A 6 -12.72 34.99 19.20
N VAL A 7 -12.91 33.69 18.97
CA VAL A 7 -12.89 32.66 20.02
C VAL A 7 -11.44 32.20 20.21
N SER A 8 -11.01 31.88 21.43
CA SER A 8 -9.65 31.37 21.63
C SER A 8 -9.47 30.02 20.93
N SER A 9 -8.31 29.76 20.35
CA SER A 9 -8.02 28.46 19.72
C SER A 9 -8.20 27.28 20.69
N SER A 10 -7.85 27.48 21.96
CA SER A 10 -8.08 26.49 23.02
C SER A 10 -9.56 26.19 23.28
N ASP A 11 -10.45 27.18 23.18
CA ASP A 11 -11.90 26.96 23.35
C ASP A 11 -12.48 26.21 22.14
N VAL A 12 -11.97 26.48 20.94
CA VAL A 12 -12.33 25.73 19.72
C VAL A 12 -11.89 24.27 19.88
N GLN A 13 -10.63 24.01 20.24
CA GLN A 13 -10.12 22.65 20.49
C GLN A 13 -10.92 21.90 21.56
N ALA A 14 -11.28 22.58 22.66
CA ALA A 14 -12.11 21.99 23.71
C ALA A 14 -13.51 21.60 23.21
N THR A 15 -14.05 22.34 22.24
CA THR A 15 -15.35 22.01 21.63
C THR A 15 -15.24 20.84 20.65
N LEU A 16 -14.15 20.76 19.88
CA LEU A 16 -13.90 19.66 18.94
C LEU A 16 -13.63 18.33 19.64
N THR A 17 -12.94 18.36 20.79
CA THR A 17 -12.57 17.17 21.58
C THR A 17 -13.62 16.78 22.61
N ALA A 18 -14.74 17.50 22.69
CA ALA A 18 -15.83 17.13 23.57
C ALA A 18 -16.49 15.83 23.08
N GLU A 19 -16.83 14.91 23.99
CA GLU A 19 -17.52 13.65 23.63
C GLU A 19 -18.81 13.89 22.83
N SER A 20 -19.49 15.03 23.07
CA SER A 20 -20.69 15.43 22.33
C SER A 20 -20.46 15.86 20.88
N ALA A 21 -19.20 16.01 20.45
CA ALA A 21 -18.86 16.42 19.09
C ALA A 21 -18.91 15.25 18.10
N ASN A 22 -18.79 14.01 18.60
CA ASN A 22 -18.80 12.78 17.79
C ASN A 22 -17.90 12.86 16.54
N LEU A 23 -16.70 13.41 16.67
CA LEU A 23 -15.73 13.55 15.59
C LEU A 23 -14.66 12.47 15.73
N SER A 24 -14.19 11.94 14.59
CA SER A 24 -13.00 11.09 14.58
C SER A 24 -11.73 11.87 14.96
N ASP A 25 -10.72 11.17 15.47
CA ASP A 25 -9.41 11.76 15.78
C ASP A 25 -8.77 12.40 14.53
N SER A 26 -8.91 11.76 13.37
CA SER A 26 -8.45 12.30 12.07
C SER A 26 -9.17 13.58 11.68
N THR A 27 -10.47 13.69 11.95
CA THR A 27 -11.23 14.92 11.68
C THR A 27 -10.74 16.06 12.57
N ILE A 28 -10.47 15.77 13.85
CA ILE A 28 -9.94 16.76 14.79
C ILE A 28 -8.54 17.21 14.37
N GLU A 29 -7.67 16.28 13.98
CA GLU A 29 -6.33 16.59 13.49
C GLU A 29 -6.36 17.46 12.22
N ALA A 30 -7.25 17.14 11.27
CA ALA A 30 -7.45 17.94 10.05
C ALA A 30 -7.90 19.36 10.38
N ILE A 31 -8.86 19.53 11.29
CA ILE A 31 -9.31 20.86 11.71
C ILE A 31 -8.17 21.63 12.41
N ASN A 32 -7.41 20.97 13.28
CA ASN A 32 -6.25 21.57 13.98
C ASN A 32 -5.20 22.06 12.98
N SER A 33 -4.84 21.24 12.00
CA SER A 33 -3.88 21.57 10.94
C SER A 33 -4.38 22.71 10.06
N LEU A 34 -5.60 22.58 9.52
CA LEU A 34 -6.19 23.53 8.57
C LEU A 34 -6.39 24.93 9.14
N LEU A 35 -6.76 25.01 10.43
CA LEU A 35 -6.95 26.27 11.14
C LEU A 35 -5.71 26.70 11.93
N ASN A 36 -4.64 25.90 11.91
CA ASN A 36 -3.39 26.14 12.63
C ASN A 36 -3.59 26.40 14.13
N LEU A 37 -4.49 25.63 14.77
CA LEU A 37 -5.02 25.90 16.11
C LEU A 37 -3.93 25.93 17.20
N ASP A 38 -2.83 25.20 17.00
CA ASP A 38 -1.72 25.17 17.96
C ASP A 38 -0.86 26.44 17.96
N ASN A 39 -0.95 27.26 16.91
CA ASN A 39 -0.09 28.43 16.74
C ASN A 39 -0.86 29.76 16.71
N VAL A 40 -2.17 29.75 16.42
CA VAL A 40 -3.00 30.95 16.44
C VAL A 40 -3.60 31.19 17.83
N GLU A 41 -3.72 32.45 18.25
CA GLU A 41 -4.34 32.79 19.54
C GLU A 41 -5.88 32.73 19.48
N THR A 42 -6.46 33.15 18.36
CA THR A 42 -7.91 33.27 18.18
C THR A 42 -8.36 32.88 16.78
N VAL A 43 -9.60 32.42 16.67
CA VAL A 43 -10.26 31.98 15.44
C VAL A 43 -11.57 32.74 15.25
N GLU A 44 -11.85 33.15 14.01
CA GLU A 44 -13.13 33.77 13.63
C GLU A 44 -14.19 32.67 13.47
N VAL A 45 -15.08 32.53 14.45
CA VAL A 45 -16.11 31.47 14.49
C VAL A 45 -17.47 32.04 14.12
N ALA A 46 -18.06 31.52 13.05
CA ALA A 46 -19.46 31.75 12.71
C ALA A 46 -20.36 30.72 13.44
N GLY A 47 -21.47 31.19 13.98
CA GLY A 47 -22.46 30.34 14.65
C GLY A 47 -23.63 29.94 13.76
N ILE A 48 -24.50 29.08 14.30
CA ILE A 48 -25.77 28.73 13.66
C ILE A 48 -26.93 29.15 14.54
N THR A 49 -27.96 29.73 13.94
CA THR A 49 -29.24 30.00 14.61
C THR A 49 -30.37 29.59 13.68
N GLY A 50 -31.17 28.61 14.12
CA GLY A 50 -32.12 27.95 13.23
C GLY A 50 -31.37 27.25 12.10
N THR A 51 -31.61 27.68 10.86
CA THR A 51 -31.00 27.13 9.65
C THR A 51 -29.99 28.09 8.99
N THR A 52 -29.72 29.23 9.63
CA THR A 52 -28.94 30.32 9.04
C THR A 52 -27.63 30.54 9.79
N VAL A 53 -26.54 30.69 9.04
CA VAL A 53 -25.23 31.09 9.58
C VAL A 53 -25.28 32.52 10.11
N GLN A 54 -24.67 32.72 11.27
CA GLN A 54 -24.43 34.02 11.89
C GLN A 54 -22.93 34.33 11.81
N LEU A 55 -22.55 35.20 10.88
CA LEU A 55 -21.16 35.64 10.73
C LEU A 55 -20.73 36.58 11.87
N PRO A 56 -19.42 36.61 12.21
CA PRO A 56 -18.85 37.64 13.07
C PRO A 56 -18.96 39.05 12.47
N GLU A 57 -18.83 40.10 13.29
CA GLU A 57 -18.81 41.49 12.82
C GLU A 57 -17.66 41.79 11.84
N SER A 58 -16.56 41.03 11.92
CA SER A 58 -15.43 41.10 10.98
C SER A 58 -15.85 40.82 9.54
N GLY A 59 -16.97 40.10 9.34
CA GLY A 59 -17.45 39.65 8.04
C GLY A 59 -16.66 38.46 7.47
N THR A 60 -15.68 37.96 8.21
CA THR A 60 -14.87 36.78 7.87
C THR A 60 -15.15 35.65 8.86
N ALA A 61 -15.04 34.41 8.42
CA ALA A 61 -15.14 33.25 9.30
C ALA A 61 -14.15 32.18 8.82
N SER A 62 -13.44 31.54 9.74
CA SER A 62 -12.57 30.39 9.43
C SER A 62 -13.30 29.08 9.64
N ILE A 63 -14.24 29.04 10.59
CA ILE A 63 -15.05 27.88 10.94
C ILE A 63 -16.50 28.30 11.16
N VAL A 64 -17.43 27.47 10.69
CA VAL A 64 -18.83 27.47 11.10
C VAL A 64 -19.01 26.36 12.13
N GLN A 65 -19.54 26.70 13.30
CA GLN A 65 -19.77 25.72 14.36
C GLN A 65 -21.11 25.94 15.05
N GLY A 66 -21.84 24.84 15.26
CA GLY A 66 -23.01 24.86 16.11
C GLY A 66 -23.92 23.66 15.95
N THR A 67 -24.89 23.56 16.86
CA THR A 67 -25.96 22.57 16.77
C THR A 67 -27.12 23.13 15.94
N VAL A 68 -27.49 22.44 14.87
CA VAL A 68 -28.70 22.70 14.10
C VAL A 68 -29.87 22.06 14.85
N ALA A 69 -30.91 22.85 15.15
CA ALA A 69 -32.06 22.34 15.87
C ALA A 69 -32.95 21.48 14.96
N GLY A 70 -33.29 20.28 15.40
CA GLY A 70 -34.21 19.38 14.74
C GLY A 70 -34.27 18.04 15.49
N VAL A 71 -35.19 17.16 15.09
CA VAL A 71 -35.27 15.78 15.60
C VAL A 71 -35.14 14.79 14.45
N LYS A 72 -34.82 13.54 14.77
CA LYS A 72 -34.68 12.45 13.78
C LYS A 72 -35.86 12.37 12.82
N GLY A 73 -35.55 12.40 11.52
CA GLY A 73 -36.52 12.36 10.42
C GLY A 73 -37.00 13.73 9.92
N ASP A 74 -36.70 14.83 10.63
CA ASP A 74 -36.84 16.16 10.04
C ASP A 74 -35.74 16.38 9.00
N THR A 75 -36.06 17.06 7.89
CA THR A 75 -35.05 17.50 6.91
C THR A 75 -34.81 18.99 7.05
N VAL A 76 -33.56 19.39 7.28
CA VAL A 76 -33.14 20.76 7.52
C VAL A 76 -32.09 21.19 6.48
N VAL A 77 -32.46 22.13 5.61
CA VAL A 77 -31.51 22.74 4.67
C VAL A 77 -30.75 23.86 5.37
N VAL A 78 -29.43 23.75 5.46
CA VAL A 78 -28.57 24.76 6.10
C VAL A 78 -28.09 25.75 5.04
N ASP A 79 -28.33 27.05 5.26
CA ASP A 79 -27.84 28.11 4.36
C ASP A 79 -26.40 28.50 4.73
N LEU A 80 -25.44 27.97 3.97
CA LEU A 80 -24.01 28.14 4.20
C LEU A 80 -23.35 29.17 3.27
N ALA A 81 -24.09 29.75 2.31
CA ALA A 81 -23.52 30.60 1.27
C ALA A 81 -22.78 31.82 1.82
N ALA A 82 -23.26 32.38 2.93
CA ALA A 82 -22.62 33.51 3.60
C ALA A 82 -21.28 33.13 4.25
N ALA A 83 -21.19 31.93 4.85
CA ALA A 83 -19.93 31.41 5.42
C ALA A 83 -18.91 31.10 4.34
N GLU A 84 -19.35 30.49 3.24
CA GLU A 84 -18.50 30.17 2.10
C GLU A 84 -17.90 31.44 1.48
N ALA A 85 -18.72 32.47 1.27
CA ALA A 85 -18.24 33.78 0.82
C ALA A 85 -17.32 34.48 1.83
N ALA A 86 -17.46 34.16 3.13
CA ALA A 86 -16.61 34.67 4.20
C ALA A 86 -15.27 33.91 4.35
N GLY A 87 -15.06 32.86 3.54
CA GLY A 87 -13.82 32.07 3.51
C GLY A 87 -13.74 30.98 4.56
N ALA A 88 -14.88 30.50 5.08
CA ALA A 88 -14.89 29.40 6.04
C ALA A 88 -14.38 28.11 5.41
N LYS A 89 -13.44 27.46 6.10
CA LYS A 89 -12.78 26.22 5.68
C LYS A 89 -13.23 25.00 6.48
N VAL A 90 -13.96 25.21 7.57
CA VAL A 90 -14.48 24.13 8.42
C VAL A 90 -15.95 24.39 8.67
N TYR A 91 -16.78 23.36 8.47
CA TYR A 91 -18.21 23.38 8.75
C TYR A 91 -18.53 22.25 9.71
N ASN A 92 -18.54 22.54 11.01
CA ASN A 92 -18.88 21.58 12.05
C ASN A 92 -20.35 21.74 12.47
N LEU A 93 -21.22 20.91 11.90
CA LEU A 93 -22.68 21.04 11.94
C LEU A 93 -23.31 19.85 12.69
N GLN A 94 -23.53 19.97 14.00
CA GLN A 94 -24.10 18.87 14.79
C GLN A 94 -25.63 18.89 14.76
N SER A 95 -26.28 17.73 14.57
CA SER A 95 -27.75 17.63 14.48
C SER A 95 -28.24 16.20 14.70
N ASP A 96 -29.43 16.03 15.27
CA ASP A 96 -30.18 14.76 15.23
C ASP A 96 -31.15 14.68 14.03
N ALA A 97 -31.38 15.80 13.34
CA ALA A 97 -32.18 15.88 12.12
C ALA A 97 -31.30 15.72 10.88
N ASN A 98 -31.91 15.32 9.77
CA ASN A 98 -31.30 15.10 8.47
C ASN A 98 -30.91 16.45 7.85
N LEU A 99 -29.64 16.76 7.83
CA LEU A 99 -29.09 17.98 7.26
C LEU A 99 -28.98 17.86 5.74
N VAL A 100 -29.28 18.96 5.05
CA VAL A 100 -28.92 19.12 3.64
C VAL A 100 -27.86 20.22 3.56
N VAL A 101 -26.63 19.80 3.30
CA VAL A 101 -25.43 20.63 3.23
C VAL A 101 -25.01 20.73 1.77
N ASN A 102 -25.01 21.96 1.22
CA ASN A 102 -24.55 22.23 -0.13
C ASN A 102 -23.45 23.29 -0.09
N LEU A 103 -22.28 22.95 -0.62
CA LEU A 103 -21.13 23.85 -0.77
C LEU A 103 -20.70 23.88 -2.24
N GLU A 104 -20.46 25.06 -2.80
CA GLU A 104 -19.98 25.19 -4.18
C GLU A 104 -18.47 24.91 -4.30
N GLY A 105 -17.75 24.97 -3.17
CA GLY A 105 -16.34 24.65 -3.08
C GLY A 105 -15.42 25.72 -3.65
N GLN A 106 -14.14 25.39 -3.76
CA GLN A 106 -13.08 26.28 -4.19
C GLN A 106 -12.29 25.64 -5.35
N ALA A 107 -11.55 26.45 -6.10
CA ALA A 107 -10.62 25.92 -7.10
C ALA A 107 -9.40 25.29 -6.42
N ALA A 108 -8.83 24.24 -7.01
CA ALA A 108 -7.70 23.48 -6.45
C ALA A 108 -6.53 24.40 -6.05
N ALA A 109 -6.11 24.31 -4.79
CA ALA A 109 -4.74 24.65 -4.44
C ALA A 109 -3.84 23.52 -4.97
N GLY A 110 -2.72 23.84 -5.63
CA GLY A 110 -1.90 22.82 -6.30
C GLY A 110 -1.56 21.64 -5.37
N ALA A 111 -1.99 20.44 -5.74
CA ALA A 111 -1.82 19.23 -4.92
C ALA A 111 -0.36 18.77 -4.91
N ALA A 112 0.11 18.33 -3.74
CA ALA A 112 1.26 17.44 -3.64
C ALA A 112 0.76 15.99 -3.73
N ASP A 113 1.55 15.11 -4.36
CA ASP A 113 1.26 13.68 -4.40
C ASP A 113 1.33 13.12 -2.97
N VAL A 114 0.21 12.64 -2.46
CA VAL A 114 0.08 12.03 -1.12
C VAL A 114 0.78 10.67 -1.14
N GLN A 115 1.82 10.52 -0.30
CA GLN A 115 2.60 9.30 -0.14
C GLN A 115 2.36 8.71 1.25
N LEU A 116 1.55 7.65 1.40
CA LEU A 116 1.77 6.67 2.49
C LEU A 116 0.89 5.42 2.42
N PHE A 117 1.52 4.26 2.65
CA PHE A 117 0.90 3.09 3.29
C PHE A 117 1.39 3.03 4.75
N ALA A 118 0.89 3.95 5.56
CA ALA A 118 0.78 3.71 6.98
C ALA A 118 -0.71 3.88 7.29
N ALA A 119 -1.44 2.79 7.07
CA ALA A 119 -2.38 2.30 8.06
C ALA A 119 -2.53 3.23 9.27
N LEU A 120 -3.64 3.99 9.32
CA LEU A 120 -4.20 4.80 10.41
C LEU A 120 -4.43 6.29 10.10
N ALA A 121 -3.66 6.93 9.20
CA ALA A 121 -3.72 8.38 9.08
C ALA A 121 -4.35 8.84 7.76
N VAL A 122 -5.53 9.47 7.85
CA VAL A 122 -6.00 10.43 6.84
C VAL A 122 -4.85 11.43 6.61
N ASP A 123 -4.40 11.65 5.36
CA ASP A 123 -3.43 12.72 5.10
C ASP A 123 -4.10 14.08 5.29
N THR A 124 -4.01 14.59 6.51
CA THR A 124 -4.58 15.86 6.92
C THR A 124 -3.77 17.07 6.44
N SER A 125 -2.56 16.85 5.88
CA SER A 125 -1.65 17.92 5.48
C SER A 125 -2.04 18.63 4.19
N ALA A 126 -2.87 17.97 3.37
CA ALA A 126 -3.35 18.47 2.08
C ALA A 126 -4.83 18.85 2.07
N ILE A 127 -5.56 18.71 3.20
CA ILE A 127 -6.99 19.04 3.28
C ILE A 127 -7.21 20.55 3.25
N ASP A 128 -8.10 21.01 2.37
CA ASP A 128 -8.45 22.43 2.18
C ASP A 128 -9.81 22.80 2.81
N LEU A 129 -10.68 21.80 2.99
CA LEU A 129 -12.05 21.96 3.49
C LEU A 129 -12.42 20.78 4.39
N VAL A 130 -13.03 21.06 5.54
CA VAL A 130 -13.63 20.05 6.42
C VAL A 130 -15.12 20.29 6.55
N VAL A 131 -15.92 19.25 6.40
CA VAL A 131 -17.36 19.24 6.68
C VAL A 131 -17.67 18.12 7.64
N THR A 132 -18.35 18.41 8.74
CA THR A 132 -18.81 17.40 9.69
C THR A 132 -20.29 17.55 9.94
N THR A 133 -21.01 16.43 9.96
CA THR A 133 -22.44 16.38 10.32
C THR A 133 -22.67 15.51 11.56
N GLY A 134 -23.92 15.13 11.83
CA GLY A 134 -24.36 14.63 13.14
C GLY A 134 -24.86 13.19 13.12
N ASN A 135 -26.01 12.95 13.76
CA ASN A 135 -26.65 11.62 13.83
C ASN A 135 -27.83 11.47 12.83
N GLY A 136 -28.01 12.45 11.94
CA GLY A 136 -29.11 12.52 10.99
C GLY A 136 -28.83 11.67 9.76
N ASP A 137 -29.86 11.33 8.96
CA ASP A 137 -29.60 10.79 7.61
C ASP A 137 -29.31 11.97 6.68
N ASP A 138 -28.04 12.37 6.58
CA ASP A 138 -27.59 13.63 6.02
C ASP A 138 -27.38 13.55 4.50
N VAL A 139 -27.58 14.67 3.81
CA VAL A 139 -27.27 14.85 2.39
C VAL A 139 -26.20 15.92 2.26
N ILE A 140 -24.99 15.50 1.95
CA ILE A 140 -23.81 16.36 1.87
C ILE A 140 -23.36 16.42 0.42
N THR A 141 -23.36 17.61 -0.16
CA THR A 141 -22.84 17.86 -1.51
C THR A 141 -21.82 18.96 -1.45
N VAL A 142 -20.56 18.61 -1.70
CA VAL A 142 -19.45 19.54 -1.83
C VAL A 142 -18.98 19.50 -3.28
N LYS A 143 -18.98 20.64 -3.95
CA LYS A 143 -18.41 20.78 -5.29
C LYS A 143 -17.00 21.38 -5.21
N GLY A 144 -16.44 21.71 -6.37
CA GLY A 144 -15.11 22.33 -6.50
C GLY A 144 -14.01 21.30 -6.75
N ASP A 145 -12.77 21.75 -6.69
CA ASP A 145 -11.57 20.94 -6.95
C ASP A 145 -10.63 20.85 -5.74
N GLN A 146 -11.09 21.29 -4.56
CA GLN A 146 -10.33 21.29 -3.32
C GLN A 146 -10.39 19.94 -2.62
N ASN A 147 -9.30 19.59 -1.93
CA ASN A 147 -9.26 18.37 -1.11
C ASN A 147 -10.19 18.52 0.09
N THR A 148 -11.26 17.73 0.14
CA THR A 148 -12.29 17.84 1.17
C THR A 148 -12.25 16.63 2.10
N LEU A 149 -12.24 16.88 3.41
CA LEU A 149 -12.56 15.87 4.42
C LEU A 149 -14.04 16.00 4.82
N ILE A 150 -14.80 14.92 4.70
CA ILE A 150 -16.18 14.82 5.18
C ILE A 150 -16.25 13.77 6.28
N ASP A 151 -16.79 14.14 7.43
CA ASP A 151 -17.15 13.22 8.52
C ASP A 151 -18.67 13.28 8.71
N ALA A 152 -19.39 12.29 8.17
CA ALA A 152 -20.85 12.34 8.13
C ALA A 152 -21.51 11.99 9.48
N GLY A 153 -20.77 11.34 10.39
CA GLY A 153 -21.27 10.90 11.68
C GLY A 153 -22.12 9.63 11.59
N ASP A 154 -23.17 9.54 12.40
CA ASP A 154 -24.09 8.40 12.38
C ASP A 154 -25.27 8.71 11.47
N GLY A 155 -25.77 7.75 10.69
CA GLY A 155 -26.87 8.04 9.79
C GLY A 155 -26.85 7.16 8.55
N ASN A 156 -27.91 7.24 7.74
CA ASN A 156 -27.84 6.74 6.37
C ASN A 156 -27.55 7.92 5.45
N ASP A 157 -26.28 8.21 5.25
CA ASP A 157 -25.85 9.45 4.62
C ASP A 157 -25.73 9.32 3.11
N THR A 158 -26.02 10.40 2.41
CA THR A 158 -25.76 10.56 0.98
C THR A 158 -24.71 11.63 0.78
N ILE A 159 -23.52 11.22 0.34
CA ILE A 159 -22.34 12.06 0.28
C ILE A 159 -21.87 12.16 -1.16
N VAL A 160 -21.70 13.39 -1.65
CA VAL A 160 -21.14 13.68 -2.97
C VAL A 160 -20.02 14.70 -2.82
N THR A 161 -18.80 14.34 -3.22
CA THR A 161 -17.67 15.27 -3.29
C THR A 161 -17.40 15.73 -4.72
N GLY A 162 -16.61 16.80 -4.83
CA GLY A 162 -16.13 17.34 -6.09
C GLY A 162 -14.84 16.66 -6.52
N ASN A 163 -14.05 17.35 -7.33
CA ASN A 163 -12.70 16.90 -7.68
C ASN A 163 -11.73 17.17 -6.52
N GLY A 164 -10.48 16.73 -6.68
CA GLY A 164 -9.46 16.79 -5.64
C GLY A 164 -9.32 15.44 -4.93
N ASN A 165 -8.32 15.32 -4.07
CA ASN A 165 -8.11 14.12 -3.26
C ASN A 165 -8.95 14.26 -1.98
N ASN A 166 -10.16 13.69 -1.99
CA ASN A 166 -11.10 13.80 -0.90
C ASN A 166 -10.94 12.65 0.09
N THR A 167 -11.30 12.89 1.34
CA THR A 167 -11.46 11.85 2.35
C THR A 167 -12.89 11.87 2.87
N VAL A 168 -13.59 10.75 2.79
CA VAL A 168 -14.95 10.62 3.30
C VAL A 168 -14.97 9.57 4.40
N ILE A 169 -15.24 9.99 5.63
CA ILE A 169 -15.63 9.12 6.74
C ILE A 169 -17.15 9.06 6.71
N ALA A 170 -17.67 7.96 6.17
CA ALA A 170 -19.12 7.78 6.01
C ALA A 170 -19.80 7.49 7.34
N GLY A 171 -19.04 7.02 8.34
CA GLY A 171 -19.53 6.70 9.67
C GLY A 171 -20.56 5.56 9.67
N ALA A 172 -21.35 5.45 10.74
CA ALA A 172 -22.20 4.28 10.97
C ALA A 172 -23.55 4.39 10.27
N GLY A 173 -23.96 3.35 9.56
CA GLY A 173 -25.26 3.24 8.91
C GLY A 173 -25.12 2.93 7.42
N ASN A 174 -26.22 2.93 6.67
CA ASN A 174 -26.19 2.57 5.26
C ASN A 174 -25.91 3.79 4.40
N ASN A 175 -24.67 3.94 3.96
CA ASN A 175 -24.23 5.16 3.29
C ASN A 175 -24.20 5.02 1.76
N ASN A 176 -24.38 6.14 1.07
CA ASN A 176 -24.21 6.24 -0.37
C ASN A 176 -23.19 7.34 -0.68
N VAL A 177 -21.98 6.93 -1.05
CA VAL A 177 -20.84 7.81 -1.27
C VAL A 177 -20.50 7.84 -2.76
N THR A 178 -20.42 9.03 -3.32
CA THR A 178 -19.89 9.26 -4.66
C THR A 178 -18.82 10.35 -4.61
N THR A 179 -17.60 10.04 -5.02
CA THR A 179 -16.54 11.05 -5.13
C THR A 179 -16.28 11.40 -6.60
N GLY A 180 -15.41 12.39 -6.83
CA GLY A 180 -15.19 13.02 -8.13
C GLY A 180 -13.94 12.50 -8.84
N THR A 181 -13.13 13.41 -9.38
CA THR A 181 -11.79 13.06 -9.89
C THR A 181 -10.73 13.35 -8.85
N GLY A 182 -9.68 12.54 -8.76
CA GLY A 182 -8.60 12.70 -7.78
C GLY A 182 -8.36 11.37 -7.07
N ASN A 183 -7.33 11.28 -6.23
CA ASN A 183 -7.10 10.06 -5.44
C ASN A 183 -7.91 10.17 -4.15
N ASP A 184 -9.08 9.57 -4.12
CA ASP A 184 -10.03 9.66 -3.02
C ASP A 184 -9.84 8.51 -2.00
N THR A 185 -10.17 8.77 -0.74
CA THR A 185 -10.21 7.76 0.33
C THR A 185 -11.58 7.75 0.98
N VAL A 186 -12.26 6.60 0.99
CA VAL A 186 -13.56 6.42 1.64
C VAL A 186 -13.42 5.43 2.78
N ILE A 187 -13.79 5.83 3.99
CA ILE A 187 -13.73 5.01 5.20
C ILE A 187 -15.15 4.62 5.58
N LEU A 188 -15.42 3.32 5.55
CA LEU A 188 -16.70 2.71 5.91
C LEU A 188 -16.60 2.09 7.30
N SER A 189 -16.67 2.94 8.31
CA SER A 189 -16.54 2.54 9.71
C SER A 189 -17.76 1.78 10.23
N GLY A 190 -17.52 0.82 11.12
CA GLY A 190 -18.56 0.03 11.77
C GLY A 190 -18.78 -1.36 11.16
N SER A 191 -19.91 -1.97 11.50
CA SER A 191 -20.30 -3.29 11.02
C SER A 191 -21.82 -3.40 10.89
N ASN A 192 -22.30 -4.41 10.16
CA ASN A 192 -23.72 -4.72 10.00
C ASN A 192 -24.57 -3.64 9.31
N HIS A 193 -23.98 -2.89 8.39
CA HIS A 193 -24.67 -1.97 7.48
C HIS A 193 -24.36 -2.28 6.00
N ALA A 194 -24.98 -1.51 5.12
CA ALA A 194 -24.96 -1.67 3.68
C ALA A 194 -24.58 -0.36 3.01
N ASP A 195 -23.37 -0.31 2.49
CA ASP A 195 -22.82 0.87 1.83
C ASP A 195 -22.79 0.72 0.31
N ILE A 196 -22.95 1.83 -0.40
CA ILE A 196 -22.73 1.93 -1.85
C ILE A 196 -21.67 3.01 -2.05
N VAL A 197 -20.57 2.65 -2.70
CA VAL A 197 -19.44 3.55 -2.93
C VAL A 197 -19.07 3.56 -4.41
N ASN A 198 -18.93 4.77 -4.94
CA ASN A 198 -18.33 5.03 -6.24
C ASN A 198 -17.24 6.08 -6.06
N THR A 199 -15.99 5.69 -6.22
CA THR A 199 -14.85 6.60 -5.97
C THR A 199 -14.47 7.47 -7.17
N GLY A 200 -15.15 7.30 -8.32
CA GLY A 200 -14.96 8.19 -9.46
C GLY A 200 -13.70 7.88 -10.28
N GLU A 201 -12.98 8.90 -10.73
CA GLU A 201 -11.74 8.72 -11.53
C GLU A 201 -10.52 9.03 -10.67
N GLY A 202 -9.54 8.15 -10.63
CA GLY A 202 -8.35 8.41 -9.85
C GLY A 202 -7.64 7.14 -9.46
N TYR A 203 -6.98 7.20 -8.30
CA TYR A 203 -6.39 6.04 -7.68
C TYR A 203 -6.89 5.98 -6.24
N ASP A 204 -7.97 5.23 -6.04
CA ASP A 204 -8.83 5.40 -4.88
C ASP A 204 -8.74 4.22 -3.91
N ILE A 205 -9.02 4.52 -2.65
CA ILE A 205 -8.98 3.57 -1.54
C ILE A 205 -10.33 3.54 -0.84
N VAL A 206 -10.85 2.34 -0.60
CA VAL A 206 -11.96 2.14 0.34
C VAL A 206 -11.47 1.33 1.54
N GLN A 207 -11.54 1.94 2.72
CA GLN A 207 -11.20 1.31 3.98
C GLN A 207 -12.43 0.71 4.64
N LEU A 208 -12.27 -0.51 5.16
CA LEU A 208 -13.25 -1.23 5.96
C LEU A 208 -12.64 -1.63 7.32
N ASP A 209 -13.49 -1.72 8.33
CA ASP A 209 -13.08 -2.16 9.67
C ASP A 209 -13.09 -3.69 9.77
N GLY A 210 -12.18 -4.27 10.56
CA GLY A 210 -12.02 -5.72 10.71
C GLY A 210 -10.93 -6.31 9.81
N SER A 211 -10.76 -7.63 9.89
CA SER A 211 -9.78 -8.32 9.06
C SER A 211 -10.37 -8.60 7.67
N ARG A 212 -9.51 -8.69 6.65
CA ARG A 212 -9.86 -9.16 5.31
C ARG A 212 -10.59 -10.51 5.35
N ASP A 213 -10.26 -11.40 6.29
CA ASP A 213 -10.92 -12.71 6.42
C ASP A 213 -12.38 -12.63 6.89
N ASP A 214 -12.82 -11.47 7.39
CA ASP A 214 -14.21 -11.23 7.80
C ASP A 214 -15.12 -10.90 6.60
N TYR A 215 -14.58 -10.86 5.38
CA TYR A 215 -15.26 -10.44 4.16
C TYR A 215 -15.21 -11.48 3.04
N ASP A 216 -16.37 -11.76 2.46
CA ASP A 216 -16.54 -12.52 1.23
C ASP A 216 -16.67 -11.57 0.02
N PHE A 217 -16.02 -11.92 -1.10
CA PHE A 217 -15.95 -11.10 -2.31
C PHE A 217 -16.81 -11.68 -3.43
N ALA A 218 -17.62 -10.83 -4.05
CA ALA A 218 -18.36 -11.17 -5.26
C ALA A 218 -18.18 -10.08 -6.32
N VAL A 219 -17.43 -10.41 -7.37
CA VAL A 219 -17.23 -9.53 -8.53
C VAL A 219 -18.54 -9.34 -9.28
N GLY A 220 -18.92 -8.08 -9.46
CA GLY A 220 -20.08 -7.64 -10.24
C GLY A 220 -19.70 -7.17 -11.64
N ASN A 221 -20.67 -6.58 -12.34
CA ASN A 221 -20.43 -5.89 -13.61
C ASN A 221 -19.99 -4.44 -13.36
N ASN A 222 -19.50 -3.76 -14.39
CA ASN A 222 -19.11 -2.33 -14.33
C ASN A 222 -18.07 -2.05 -13.24
N PHE A 223 -17.03 -2.88 -13.18
CA PHE A 223 -15.94 -2.71 -12.22
C PHE A 223 -16.42 -2.57 -10.78
N THR A 224 -17.43 -3.36 -10.41
CA THR A 224 -17.98 -3.37 -9.06
C THR A 224 -17.51 -4.62 -8.32
N VAL A 225 -17.15 -4.47 -7.06
CA VAL A 225 -16.98 -5.56 -6.09
C VAL A 225 -18.06 -5.45 -5.02
N ASN A 226 -18.72 -6.57 -4.73
CA ASN A 226 -19.69 -6.67 -3.64
C ASN A 226 -19.06 -7.45 -2.50
N LEU A 227 -19.07 -6.85 -1.31
CA LEU A 227 -18.59 -7.44 -0.08
C LEU A 227 -19.78 -7.88 0.77
N THR A 228 -19.63 -9.01 1.46
CA THR A 228 -20.54 -9.48 2.52
C THR A 228 -19.71 -10.02 3.68
N GLY A 229 -20.30 -10.22 4.86
CA GLY A 229 -19.58 -10.69 6.05
C GLY A 229 -19.78 -9.71 7.21
N ASN A 230 -18.71 -9.08 7.68
CA ASN A 230 -18.76 -8.06 8.75
C ASN A 230 -19.68 -6.88 8.41
N GLN A 231 -19.63 -6.40 7.16
CA GLN A 231 -20.63 -5.50 6.58
C GLN A 231 -20.90 -5.85 5.11
N THR A 232 -21.91 -5.22 4.54
CA THR A 232 -22.16 -5.30 3.10
C THR A 232 -21.75 -4.00 2.42
N ALA A 233 -21.04 -4.10 1.29
CA ALA A 233 -20.67 -2.92 0.51
C ALA A 233 -20.68 -3.23 -0.98
N ALA A 234 -21.21 -2.32 -1.80
CA ALA A 234 -21.06 -2.35 -3.25
C ALA A 234 -20.11 -1.22 -3.66
N ILE A 235 -18.89 -1.57 -4.05
CA ILE A 235 -17.81 -0.62 -4.30
C ILE A 235 -17.47 -0.64 -5.79
N SER A 236 -17.34 0.53 -6.41
CA SER A 236 -17.02 0.69 -7.82
C SER A 236 -15.97 1.78 -8.04
N ASN A 237 -15.16 1.59 -9.08
CA ASN A 237 -14.04 2.46 -9.49
C ASN A 237 -12.91 2.64 -8.47
N ALA A 238 -12.89 1.85 -7.39
CA ALA A 238 -11.77 1.86 -6.46
C ALA A 238 -10.66 0.91 -6.93
N GLU A 239 -9.40 1.27 -6.69
CA GLU A 239 -8.23 0.45 -6.98
C GLU A 239 -7.78 -0.38 -5.77
N PHE A 240 -8.09 0.07 -4.56
CA PHE A 240 -7.70 -0.62 -3.34
C PHE A 240 -8.81 -0.73 -2.32
N LEU A 241 -8.83 -1.88 -1.65
CA LEU A 241 -9.53 -2.07 -0.40
C LEU A 241 -8.49 -2.22 0.72
N THR A 242 -8.68 -1.51 1.81
CA THR A 242 -7.90 -1.68 3.04
C THR A 242 -8.80 -2.21 4.14
N PHE A 243 -8.28 -3.12 4.95
CA PHE A 243 -8.97 -3.74 6.08
C PHE A 243 -8.15 -3.46 7.33
N VAL A 244 -8.75 -2.76 8.30
CA VAL A 244 -8.07 -2.37 9.54
C VAL A 244 -8.68 -3.13 10.70
N ASP A 245 -7.93 -4.05 11.30
CA ASP A 245 -8.41 -4.82 12.45
C ASP A 245 -8.37 -4.00 13.76
N ALA A 246 -8.85 -4.60 14.86
CA ALA A 246 -8.91 -3.94 16.16
C ALA A 246 -7.55 -3.68 16.81
N ASP A 247 -6.47 -4.25 16.26
CA ASP A 247 -5.07 -4.05 16.68
C ASP A 247 -4.33 -3.10 15.70
N ASP A 248 -5.07 -2.40 14.83
CA ASP A 248 -4.59 -1.50 13.78
C ASP A 248 -3.71 -2.16 12.71
N ASN A 249 -3.78 -3.49 12.54
CA ASN A 249 -3.11 -4.15 11.42
C ASN A 249 -3.87 -3.88 10.14
N VAL A 250 -3.13 -3.60 9.07
CA VAL A 250 -3.72 -3.31 7.76
C VAL A 250 -3.39 -4.37 6.74
N GLN A 251 -4.45 -4.87 6.13
CA GLN A 251 -4.41 -5.81 5.02
C GLN A 251 -4.95 -5.10 3.79
N THR A 252 -4.38 -5.37 2.61
CA THR A 252 -4.76 -4.70 1.37
C THR A 252 -5.23 -5.70 0.34
N VAL A 253 -6.21 -5.29 -0.46
CA VAL A 253 -6.65 -6.02 -1.65
C VAL A 253 -6.64 -5.06 -2.81
N ALA A 254 -5.91 -5.40 -3.87
CA ALA A 254 -5.91 -4.63 -5.09
C ALA A 254 -7.07 -5.05 -6.00
N LEU A 255 -7.76 -4.07 -6.55
CA LEU A 255 -8.87 -4.21 -7.47
C LEU A 255 -8.37 -3.88 -8.88
N ALA A 256 -8.05 -4.92 -9.65
CA ALA A 256 -7.52 -4.78 -11.00
C ALA A 256 -8.67 -4.68 -12.01
N HIS A 257 -8.58 -3.74 -12.94
CA HIS A 257 -9.56 -3.50 -14.02
C HIS A 257 -9.26 -4.34 -15.27
N SER A 258 -8.16 -5.10 -15.28
CA SER A 258 -7.83 -6.06 -16.33
C SER A 258 -6.97 -7.21 -15.82
N ASP A 259 -6.93 -8.32 -16.58
CA ASP A 259 -6.03 -9.44 -16.30
C ASP A 259 -4.55 -9.02 -16.34
N ALA A 260 -4.22 -8.01 -17.16
CA ALA A 260 -2.84 -7.50 -17.27
C ALA A 260 -2.44 -6.72 -16.02
N GLU A 261 -3.32 -5.85 -15.50
CA GLU A 261 -3.08 -5.17 -14.22
C GLU A 261 -2.95 -6.19 -13.09
N ALA A 262 -3.83 -7.19 -13.04
CA ALA A 262 -3.78 -8.22 -12.01
C ALA A 262 -2.49 -9.04 -12.08
N ALA A 263 -2.03 -9.40 -13.29
CA ALA A 263 -0.76 -10.09 -13.46
C ALA A 263 0.41 -9.22 -12.98
N ALA A 264 0.42 -7.92 -13.29
CA ALA A 264 1.45 -7.00 -12.82
C ALA A 264 1.46 -6.87 -11.29
N LEU A 265 0.28 -6.75 -10.67
CA LEU A 265 0.15 -6.63 -9.21
C LEU A 265 0.56 -7.92 -8.49
N ARG A 266 0.25 -9.10 -9.05
CA ARG A 266 0.68 -10.39 -8.49
C ARG A 266 2.20 -10.60 -8.54
N LEU A 267 2.95 -9.84 -9.33
CA LEU A 267 4.41 -9.89 -9.32
C LEU A 267 5.02 -9.43 -7.99
N TYR A 268 4.34 -8.59 -7.21
CA TYR A 268 4.77 -8.24 -5.86
C TYR A 268 4.87 -9.48 -4.98
N GLN A 269 3.77 -10.22 -4.84
CA GLN A 269 3.77 -11.44 -4.03
C GLN A 269 4.66 -12.52 -4.68
N GLY A 270 4.59 -12.69 -6.00
CA GLY A 270 5.33 -13.73 -6.69
C GLY A 270 6.85 -13.53 -6.72
N ILE A 271 7.36 -12.32 -6.93
CA ILE A 271 8.82 -12.06 -7.03
C ILE A 271 9.39 -11.58 -5.70
N LEU A 272 8.68 -10.71 -4.98
CA LEU A 272 9.18 -10.06 -3.76
C LEU A 272 8.64 -10.71 -2.47
N GLY A 273 7.63 -11.58 -2.55
CA GLY A 273 7.07 -12.27 -1.39
C GLY A 273 6.28 -11.37 -0.45
N ARG A 274 5.76 -10.23 -0.93
CA ARG A 274 4.96 -9.28 -0.16
C ARG A 274 3.81 -8.69 -0.98
N ASP A 275 2.88 -8.04 -0.28
CA ASP A 275 1.82 -7.26 -0.90
C ASP A 275 2.35 -6.01 -1.62
N ALA A 276 1.61 -5.57 -2.63
CA ALA A 276 1.89 -4.34 -3.35
C ALA A 276 1.69 -3.12 -2.46
N ASP A 277 2.63 -2.19 -2.50
CA ASP A 277 2.43 -0.85 -1.93
C ASP A 277 1.72 0.09 -2.93
N LEU A 278 1.15 1.22 -2.46
CA LEU A 278 0.13 1.99 -3.19
C LEU A 278 0.78 2.68 -4.37
N ASN A 279 1.94 3.28 -4.10
CA ASN A 279 2.72 4.01 -5.09
C ASN A 279 3.28 3.04 -6.13
N GLY A 280 3.78 1.89 -5.68
CA GLY A 280 4.26 0.83 -6.54
C GLY A 280 3.16 0.26 -7.44
N ALA A 281 2.02 -0.11 -6.85
CA ALA A 281 0.85 -0.58 -7.57
C ALA A 281 0.35 0.45 -8.58
N LYS A 282 0.21 1.71 -8.18
CA LYS A 282 -0.16 2.83 -9.06
C LYS A 282 0.78 2.93 -10.25
N SER A 283 2.09 2.93 -9.98
CA SER A 283 3.11 3.05 -11.03
C SER A 283 3.02 1.91 -12.04
N PHE A 284 2.80 0.67 -11.59
CA PHE A 284 2.70 -0.48 -12.49
C PHE A 284 1.35 -0.57 -13.21
N VAL A 285 0.24 -0.23 -12.56
CA VAL A 285 -1.08 -0.13 -13.21
C VAL A 285 -1.04 0.95 -14.30
N GLU A 286 -0.48 2.13 -14.01
CA GLU A 286 -0.24 3.18 -15.01
C GLU A 286 0.66 2.69 -16.15
N ALA A 287 1.72 1.94 -15.85
CA ALA A 287 2.58 1.36 -16.88
C ALA A 287 1.82 0.38 -17.79
N VAL A 288 1.00 -0.50 -17.22
CA VAL A 288 0.14 -1.42 -17.99
C VAL A 288 -0.83 -0.63 -18.88
N ASN A 289 -1.51 0.37 -18.32
CA ASN A 289 -2.48 1.19 -19.05
C ASN A 289 -1.84 2.04 -20.16
N ASN A 290 -0.57 2.40 -20.01
CA ASN A 290 0.24 3.05 -21.04
C ASN A 290 0.84 2.07 -22.07
N GLY A 291 0.58 0.77 -21.94
CA GLY A 291 0.99 -0.26 -22.90
C GLY A 291 2.39 -0.84 -22.68
N THR A 292 3.01 -0.64 -21.51
CA THR A 292 4.24 -1.36 -21.13
C THR A 292 3.94 -2.85 -21.08
N SER A 293 4.86 -3.67 -21.59
CA SER A 293 4.66 -5.12 -21.60
C SER A 293 4.84 -5.72 -20.20
N LEU A 294 4.13 -6.81 -19.90
CA LEU A 294 4.31 -7.53 -18.63
C LEU A 294 5.74 -8.04 -18.46
N THR A 295 6.42 -8.40 -19.56
CA THR A 295 7.84 -8.81 -19.53
C THR A 295 8.73 -7.66 -19.06
N ASP A 296 8.49 -6.43 -19.54
CA ASP A 296 9.26 -5.26 -19.08
C ASP A 296 8.97 -4.94 -17.61
N ILE A 297 7.72 -5.10 -17.17
CA ILE A 297 7.34 -4.93 -15.76
C ILE A 297 8.01 -5.99 -14.88
N ALA A 298 7.96 -7.26 -15.24
CA ALA A 298 8.65 -8.33 -14.51
C ALA A 298 10.17 -8.10 -14.47
N ASN A 299 10.77 -7.61 -15.56
CA ASN A 299 12.16 -7.18 -15.55
C ASN A 299 12.42 -6.00 -14.60
N ALA A 300 11.47 -5.07 -14.42
CA ALA A 300 11.62 -3.99 -13.46
C ALA A 300 11.68 -4.53 -12.01
N PHE A 301 10.86 -5.53 -11.67
CA PHE A 301 10.95 -6.22 -10.38
C PHE A 301 12.30 -6.94 -10.20
N LEU A 302 12.72 -7.73 -11.20
CA LEU A 302 13.96 -8.50 -11.13
C LEU A 302 15.23 -7.64 -11.13
N ASN A 303 15.16 -6.40 -11.62
CA ASN A 303 16.25 -5.44 -11.57
C ASN A 303 16.11 -4.41 -10.44
N SER A 304 15.13 -4.57 -9.55
CA SER A 304 14.93 -3.67 -8.41
C SER A 304 15.99 -3.88 -7.34
N ASP A 305 16.33 -2.81 -6.62
CA ASP A 305 17.21 -2.88 -5.46
C ASP A 305 16.65 -3.81 -4.37
N GLU A 306 15.33 -3.94 -4.30
CA GLU A 306 14.64 -4.81 -3.35
C GLU A 306 14.89 -6.29 -3.66
N PHE A 307 14.65 -6.71 -4.90
CA PHE A 307 14.92 -8.09 -5.33
C PHE A 307 16.42 -8.42 -5.24
N ALA A 308 17.27 -7.49 -5.70
CA ALA A 308 18.72 -7.65 -5.60
C ALA A 308 19.17 -7.76 -4.14
N GLY A 309 18.67 -6.90 -3.25
CA GLY A 309 19.00 -6.91 -1.83
C GLY A 309 18.61 -8.23 -1.14
N ALA A 310 17.38 -8.70 -1.36
CA ALA A 310 16.89 -9.96 -0.79
C ALA A 310 17.70 -11.17 -1.26
N ASN A 311 17.94 -11.30 -2.57
CA ASN A 311 18.73 -12.40 -3.12
C ASN A 311 20.19 -12.33 -2.69
N ASN A 312 20.81 -11.15 -2.75
CA ASN A 312 22.19 -10.97 -2.34
C ASN A 312 22.35 -11.36 -0.86
N ALA A 313 21.44 -10.95 0.02
CA ALA A 313 21.50 -11.30 1.44
C ALA A 313 21.45 -12.83 1.66
N ALA A 314 20.58 -13.54 0.94
CA ALA A 314 20.50 -15.00 1.01
C ALA A 314 21.79 -15.67 0.52
N ASP A 315 22.25 -15.30 -0.68
CA ASP A 315 23.47 -15.85 -1.30
C ASP A 315 24.72 -15.56 -0.47
N ILE A 316 24.85 -14.34 0.06
CA ILE A 316 25.96 -13.95 0.95
C ILE A 316 25.90 -14.79 2.22
N ASN A 317 24.72 -14.97 2.82
CA ASN A 317 24.60 -15.74 4.05
C ASN A 317 24.93 -17.23 3.85
N GLU A 318 24.55 -17.80 2.70
CA GLU A 318 24.93 -19.16 2.32
C GLU A 318 26.46 -19.30 2.20
N LEU A 319 27.14 -18.34 1.57
CA LEU A 319 28.60 -18.31 1.50
C LEU A 319 29.27 -18.18 2.87
N TYR A 320 28.75 -17.33 3.76
CA TYR A 320 29.27 -17.17 5.13
C TYR A 320 29.09 -18.45 5.95
N SER A 321 27.89 -19.01 5.95
CA SER A 321 27.57 -20.25 6.66
C SER A 321 28.47 -21.39 6.22
N THR A 322 28.76 -21.44 4.92
CA THR A 322 29.60 -22.48 4.31
C THR A 322 31.08 -22.26 4.59
N LEU A 323 31.61 -21.07 4.28
CA LEU A 323 33.05 -20.80 4.31
C LEU A 323 33.57 -20.49 5.72
N LEU A 324 32.73 -19.92 6.58
CA LEU A 324 33.11 -19.45 7.92
C LEU A 324 32.40 -20.24 9.02
N GLY A 325 31.24 -20.86 8.74
CA GLY A 325 30.48 -21.63 9.73
C GLY A 325 29.59 -20.77 10.63
N ARG A 326 29.24 -19.57 10.19
CA ARG A 326 28.34 -18.64 10.87
C ARG A 326 27.57 -17.82 9.84
N ASP A 327 26.47 -17.20 10.27
CA ASP A 327 25.77 -16.22 9.45
C ASP A 327 26.58 -14.92 9.27
N ALA A 328 26.29 -14.21 8.19
CA ALA A 328 26.79 -12.86 7.98
C ALA A 328 26.18 -11.92 9.02
N ASP A 329 27.00 -11.07 9.62
CA ASP A 329 26.50 -9.93 10.38
C ASP A 329 26.03 -8.82 9.41
N GLU A 330 25.19 -7.91 9.92
CA GLU A 330 24.58 -6.82 9.14
C GLU A 330 25.64 -6.00 8.39
N ALA A 331 26.70 -5.57 9.07
CA ALA A 331 27.78 -4.79 8.45
C ALA A 331 28.54 -5.57 7.37
N GLY A 332 28.79 -6.86 7.58
CA GLY A 332 29.41 -7.75 6.60
C GLY A 332 28.53 -7.96 5.37
N SER A 333 27.23 -8.21 5.59
CA SER A 333 26.25 -8.34 4.51
C SER A 333 26.15 -7.06 3.68
N ASP A 334 26.03 -5.91 4.32
CA ASP A 334 25.95 -4.59 3.67
C ASP A 334 27.19 -4.28 2.83
N ALA A 335 28.38 -4.60 3.34
CA ALA A 335 29.63 -4.39 2.61
C ALA A 335 29.68 -5.21 1.31
N TRP A 336 29.20 -6.45 1.34
CA TRP A 336 29.14 -7.30 0.15
C TRP A 336 28.02 -6.89 -0.80
N ALA A 337 26.84 -6.54 -0.28
CA ALA A 337 25.75 -5.99 -1.09
C ALA A 337 26.21 -4.73 -1.84
N ALA A 338 26.98 -3.84 -1.19
CA ALA A 338 27.58 -2.68 -1.84
C ALA A 338 28.59 -3.06 -2.93
N LEU A 339 29.38 -4.13 -2.75
CA LEU A 339 30.28 -4.62 -3.79
C LEU A 339 29.50 -5.10 -5.02
N LEU A 340 28.42 -5.87 -4.81
CA LEU A 340 27.55 -6.38 -5.88
C LEU A 340 26.86 -5.23 -6.64
N ALA A 341 26.35 -4.23 -5.91
CA ALA A 341 25.76 -3.03 -6.52
C ALA A 341 26.77 -2.23 -7.38
N ASN A 342 28.06 -2.32 -7.09
CA ASN A 342 29.13 -1.68 -7.88
C ASN A 342 29.69 -2.57 -9.00
N GLY A 343 28.98 -3.64 -9.38
CA GLY A 343 29.34 -4.53 -10.48
C GLY A 343 30.32 -5.64 -10.10
N GLY A 344 30.55 -5.87 -8.80
CA GLY A 344 31.17 -7.09 -8.32
C GLY A 344 30.25 -8.30 -8.52
N THR A 345 30.83 -9.51 -8.50
CA THR A 345 30.07 -10.76 -8.64
C THR A 345 30.05 -11.55 -7.34
N LEU A 346 29.09 -12.46 -7.19
CA LEU A 346 29.07 -13.39 -6.06
C LEU A 346 30.36 -14.25 -6.01
N ALA A 347 30.95 -14.53 -7.17
CA ALA A 347 32.24 -15.20 -7.28
C ALA A 347 33.41 -14.36 -6.72
N ASP A 348 33.33 -13.02 -6.82
CA ASP A 348 34.30 -12.12 -6.17
C ASP A 348 34.10 -12.08 -4.65
N VAL A 349 32.85 -12.10 -4.18
CA VAL A 349 32.51 -12.20 -2.75
C VAL A 349 33.07 -13.52 -2.18
N ALA A 350 32.76 -14.65 -2.82
CA ALA A 350 33.26 -15.96 -2.42
C ALA A 350 34.79 -16.02 -2.40
N ALA A 351 35.45 -15.45 -3.41
CA ALA A 351 36.90 -15.38 -3.48
C ALA A 351 37.50 -14.58 -2.32
N ALA A 352 36.88 -13.45 -1.95
CA ALA A 352 37.34 -12.61 -0.86
C ALA A 352 37.10 -13.26 0.52
N ILE A 353 35.95 -13.90 0.73
CA ILE A 353 35.65 -14.65 1.96
C ILE A 353 36.64 -15.81 2.12
N ALA A 354 36.91 -16.57 1.05
CA ALA A 354 37.77 -17.75 1.07
C ALA A 354 39.24 -17.50 1.47
N VAL A 355 39.69 -16.24 1.43
CA VAL A 355 41.05 -15.83 1.84
C VAL A 355 41.06 -14.85 3.01
N SER A 356 39.90 -14.60 3.63
CA SER A 356 39.78 -13.75 4.82
C SER A 356 40.59 -14.31 6.00
N GLU A 357 40.94 -13.44 6.95
CA GLU A 357 41.63 -13.85 8.18
C GLU A 357 40.82 -14.91 8.94
N GLU A 358 39.49 -14.77 8.98
CA GLU A 358 38.60 -15.73 9.61
C GLU A 358 38.59 -17.10 8.91
N ALA A 359 38.57 -17.13 7.57
CA ALA A 359 38.68 -18.39 6.82
C ALA A 359 40.05 -19.06 6.99
N GLN A 360 41.12 -18.27 7.15
CA GLN A 360 42.46 -18.78 7.43
C GLN A 360 42.55 -19.36 8.85
N ASP A 361 41.94 -18.70 9.84
CA ASP A 361 41.91 -19.14 11.23
C ASP A 361 41.09 -20.42 11.43
N ARG A 362 40.09 -20.66 10.56
CA ARG A 362 39.32 -21.91 10.54
C ARG A 362 40.17 -23.13 10.13
N ASP A 363 41.29 -22.92 9.43
CA ASP A 363 42.29 -23.94 9.03
C ASP A 363 41.66 -25.23 8.43
N GLN A 364 40.63 -25.05 7.61
CA GLN A 364 39.93 -26.18 6.99
C GLN A 364 40.84 -26.96 6.04
N SER A 365 40.65 -28.28 5.88
CA SER A 365 41.37 -29.03 4.85
C SER A 365 40.98 -28.60 3.43
N ASN A 366 41.87 -28.75 2.44
CA ASN A 366 41.54 -28.42 1.04
C ASN A 366 40.36 -29.26 0.51
N GLY A 367 40.23 -30.51 0.97
CA GLY A 367 39.14 -31.38 0.56
C GLY A 367 37.79 -30.90 1.08
N ASP A 368 37.73 -30.51 2.36
CA ASP A 368 36.47 -30.05 2.96
C ASP A 368 36.08 -28.68 2.40
N PHE A 369 37.05 -27.78 2.19
CA PHE A 369 36.81 -26.48 1.53
C PHE A 369 36.14 -26.64 0.16
N VAL A 370 36.60 -27.57 -0.67
CA VAL A 370 36.01 -27.82 -1.99
C VAL A 370 34.62 -28.45 -1.85
N ARG A 371 34.42 -29.42 -0.94
CA ARG A 371 33.11 -30.06 -0.76
C ARG A 371 32.04 -29.07 -0.27
N ASP A 372 32.40 -28.21 0.67
CA ASP A 372 31.51 -27.20 1.20
C ASP A 372 31.09 -26.21 0.10
N LEU A 373 32.04 -25.76 -0.72
CA LEU A 373 31.75 -24.93 -1.90
C LEU A 373 30.85 -25.63 -2.93
N TYR A 374 31.04 -26.93 -3.20
CA TYR A 374 30.15 -27.67 -4.09
C TYR A 374 28.73 -27.72 -3.55
N THR A 375 28.58 -27.94 -2.25
CA THR A 375 27.25 -28.02 -1.62
C THR A 375 26.53 -26.68 -1.68
N ALA A 376 27.22 -25.59 -1.31
CA ALA A 376 26.65 -24.26 -1.28
C ALA A 376 26.43 -23.67 -2.69
N ALA A 377 27.46 -23.69 -3.54
CA ALA A 377 27.40 -23.03 -4.84
C ALA A 377 26.65 -23.85 -5.89
N LEU A 378 26.68 -25.19 -5.80
CA LEU A 378 26.13 -26.09 -6.82
C LEU A 378 24.97 -26.96 -6.31
N GLY A 379 24.65 -26.92 -5.01
CA GLY A 379 23.52 -27.65 -4.44
C GLY A 379 23.72 -29.17 -4.37
N ARG A 380 24.97 -29.66 -4.49
CA ARG A 380 25.27 -31.10 -4.50
C ARG A 380 26.64 -31.44 -3.94
N ASP A 381 26.83 -32.71 -3.63
CA ASP A 381 28.14 -33.25 -3.28
C ASP A 381 29.11 -33.22 -4.48
N ALA A 382 30.38 -32.95 -4.18
CA ALA A 382 31.47 -33.08 -5.14
C ALA A 382 31.67 -34.56 -5.51
N ASP A 383 31.70 -34.85 -6.81
CA ASP A 383 32.15 -36.15 -7.29
C ASP A 383 33.66 -36.30 -7.09
N GLU A 384 34.13 -37.55 -7.01
CA GLU A 384 35.52 -37.87 -6.69
C GLU A 384 36.50 -37.25 -7.70
N ALA A 385 36.15 -37.21 -8.98
CA ALA A 385 37.01 -36.66 -10.03
C ALA A 385 37.10 -35.13 -9.96
N GLY A 386 35.96 -34.44 -9.77
CA GLY A 386 35.91 -32.99 -9.60
C GLY A 386 36.65 -32.53 -8.35
N LEU A 387 36.44 -33.23 -7.22
CA LEU A 387 37.14 -32.96 -5.97
C LEU A 387 38.66 -33.12 -6.13
N ASP A 388 39.12 -34.24 -6.69
CA ASP A 388 40.54 -34.52 -6.88
C ASP A 388 41.21 -33.49 -7.80
N ALA A 389 40.51 -33.02 -8.83
CA ALA A 389 41.00 -32.00 -9.74
C ALA A 389 41.26 -30.67 -9.01
N TRP A 390 40.31 -30.17 -8.23
CA TRP A 390 40.46 -28.92 -7.47
C TRP A 390 41.49 -29.03 -6.35
N VAL A 391 41.46 -30.13 -5.59
CA VAL A 391 42.43 -30.37 -4.52
C VAL A 391 43.85 -30.46 -5.07
N SER A 392 44.05 -31.12 -6.22
CA SER A 392 45.34 -31.17 -6.89
C SER A 392 45.80 -29.77 -7.33
N GLN A 393 44.92 -28.91 -7.81
CA GLN A 393 45.26 -27.53 -8.15
C GLN A 393 45.69 -26.73 -6.92
N LEU A 394 44.99 -26.86 -5.79
CA LEU A 394 45.38 -26.24 -4.52
C LEU A 394 46.77 -26.70 -4.06
N PHE A 395 47.09 -28.00 -4.17
CA PHE A 395 48.44 -28.50 -3.88
C PHE A 395 49.52 -28.00 -4.83
N ASN A 396 49.15 -27.68 -6.08
CA ASN A 396 50.04 -27.12 -7.09
C ASN A 396 50.14 -25.59 -7.05
N GLY A 397 49.54 -24.94 -6.05
CA GLY A 397 49.71 -23.51 -5.77
C GLY A 397 48.59 -22.59 -6.25
N THR A 398 47.48 -23.12 -6.77
CA THR A 398 46.26 -22.32 -7.00
C THR A 398 45.74 -21.81 -5.65
N SER A 399 45.26 -20.57 -5.60
CA SER A 399 44.73 -19.99 -4.36
C SER A 399 43.30 -20.45 -4.09
N ARG A 400 42.87 -20.42 -2.81
CA ARG A 400 41.47 -20.66 -2.45
C ARG A 400 40.50 -19.66 -3.08
N ALA A 401 40.95 -18.41 -3.24
CA ALA A 401 40.19 -17.38 -3.95
C ALA A 401 39.90 -17.80 -5.39
N ASP A 402 40.90 -18.31 -6.13
CA ASP A 402 40.73 -18.74 -7.52
C ASP A 402 39.81 -19.97 -7.63
N VAL A 403 39.89 -20.90 -6.68
CA VAL A 403 38.99 -22.06 -6.62
C VAL A 403 37.56 -21.64 -6.29
N ALA A 404 37.36 -20.79 -5.29
CA ALA A 404 36.03 -20.26 -4.96
C ALA A 404 35.42 -19.52 -6.15
N LYS A 405 36.19 -18.65 -6.81
CA LYS A 405 35.77 -17.95 -8.01
C LYS A 405 35.41 -18.90 -9.15
N GLY A 406 36.20 -19.96 -9.34
CA GLY A 406 35.98 -20.96 -10.37
C GLY A 406 34.71 -21.79 -10.16
N ILE A 407 34.38 -22.14 -8.91
CA ILE A 407 33.19 -22.92 -8.57
C ILE A 407 31.93 -22.04 -8.58
N VAL A 408 31.95 -20.91 -7.87
CA VAL A 408 30.79 -20.00 -7.73
C VAL A 408 30.48 -19.27 -9.04
N GLY A 409 31.49 -19.03 -9.88
CA GLY A 409 31.31 -18.43 -11.21
C GLY A 409 31.05 -19.45 -12.33
N SER A 410 30.78 -20.71 -12.01
CA SER A 410 30.57 -21.76 -13.00
C SER A 410 29.17 -21.71 -13.62
N GLU A 411 29.02 -22.31 -14.82
CA GLU A 411 27.71 -22.50 -15.45
C GLU A 411 26.76 -23.32 -14.57
N GLU A 412 27.30 -24.27 -13.81
CA GLU A 412 26.54 -25.10 -12.88
C GLU A 412 25.99 -24.30 -11.69
N ALA A 413 26.76 -23.35 -11.17
CA ALA A 413 26.27 -22.42 -10.13
C ALA A 413 25.14 -21.55 -10.68
N SER A 414 25.25 -21.05 -11.92
CA SER A 414 24.17 -20.33 -12.59
C SER A 414 22.91 -21.20 -12.77
N SER A 415 23.07 -22.49 -13.10
CA SER A 415 21.96 -23.44 -13.16
C SER A 415 21.31 -23.67 -11.79
N LYS A 416 22.09 -23.73 -10.70
CA LYS A 416 21.55 -23.80 -9.33
C LYS A 416 20.73 -22.54 -9.02
N ALA A 417 21.30 -21.35 -9.23
CA ALA A 417 20.61 -20.09 -8.96
C ALA A 417 19.28 -19.97 -9.74
N ASN A 418 19.25 -20.41 -11.00
CA ASN A 418 18.01 -20.49 -11.78
C ASN A 418 16.98 -21.46 -11.18
N ASN A 419 17.44 -22.59 -10.64
CA ASN A 419 16.58 -23.56 -9.97
C ASN A 419 16.05 -23.03 -8.63
N ASP A 420 16.88 -22.32 -7.86
CA ASP A 420 16.46 -21.68 -6.61
C ASP A 420 15.44 -20.56 -6.87
N PHE A 421 15.64 -19.77 -7.92
CA PHE A 421 14.68 -18.77 -8.38
C PHE A 421 13.33 -19.41 -8.78
N ILE A 422 13.35 -20.56 -9.46
CA ILE A 422 12.10 -21.28 -9.75
C ILE A 422 11.44 -21.74 -8.45
N ASP A 423 12.19 -22.31 -7.52
CA ASP A 423 11.64 -22.76 -6.23
C ASP A 423 11.02 -21.59 -5.44
N SER A 424 11.69 -20.43 -5.42
CA SER A 424 11.17 -19.25 -4.73
C SER A 424 9.84 -18.80 -5.33
N LEU A 425 9.71 -18.79 -6.66
CA LEU A 425 8.45 -18.48 -7.34
C LEU A 425 7.34 -19.48 -7.03
N TYR A 426 7.63 -20.78 -6.94
CA TYR A 426 6.64 -21.78 -6.56
C TYR A 426 6.15 -21.57 -5.12
N GLN A 427 7.06 -21.28 -4.20
CA GLN A 427 6.73 -21.01 -2.81
C GLN A 427 5.91 -19.73 -2.66
N SER A 428 6.37 -18.62 -3.23
CA SER A 428 5.73 -17.31 -3.06
C SER A 428 4.43 -17.16 -3.85
N ALA A 429 4.37 -17.71 -5.08
CA ALA A 429 3.24 -17.52 -5.97
C ALA A 429 2.21 -18.64 -5.90
N LEU A 430 2.61 -19.87 -5.56
CA LEU A 430 1.71 -21.04 -5.52
C LEU A 430 1.55 -21.63 -4.12
N GLY A 431 2.33 -21.20 -3.13
CA GLY A 431 2.25 -21.67 -1.74
C GLY A 431 2.71 -23.12 -1.55
N ARG A 432 3.58 -23.63 -2.43
CA ARG A 432 4.06 -25.02 -2.38
C ARG A 432 5.43 -25.20 -3.02
N ASP A 433 6.06 -26.34 -2.75
CA ASP A 433 7.28 -26.76 -3.44
C ASP A 433 7.03 -27.07 -4.93
N ALA A 434 8.05 -26.82 -5.76
CA ALA A 434 8.08 -27.28 -7.14
C ALA A 434 8.22 -28.80 -7.20
N ASP A 435 7.43 -29.45 -8.06
CA ASP A 435 7.65 -30.85 -8.38
C ASP A 435 8.80 -31.00 -9.39
N ASP A 436 9.46 -32.16 -9.38
CA ASP A 436 10.64 -32.43 -10.23
C ASP A 436 10.38 -32.16 -11.72
N ALA A 437 9.18 -32.47 -12.22
CA ALA A 437 8.83 -32.32 -13.63
C ALA A 437 8.55 -30.85 -13.97
N GLY A 438 7.79 -30.15 -13.13
CA GLY A 438 7.51 -28.72 -13.27
C GLY A 438 8.78 -27.88 -13.21
N LYS A 439 9.66 -28.15 -12.25
CA LYS A 439 10.97 -27.48 -12.13
C LYS A 439 11.85 -27.73 -13.34
N ALA A 440 11.99 -28.99 -13.77
CA ALA A 440 12.78 -29.34 -14.95
C ALA A 440 12.25 -28.69 -16.24
N ALA A 441 10.93 -28.54 -16.38
CA ALA A 441 10.33 -27.88 -17.54
C ALA A 441 10.70 -26.39 -17.61
N TRP A 442 10.66 -25.67 -16.49
CA TRP A 442 11.05 -24.25 -16.44
C TRP A 442 12.55 -24.05 -16.60
N ALA A 443 13.37 -24.90 -15.96
CA ALA A 443 14.82 -24.88 -16.13
C ALA A 443 15.21 -25.05 -17.61
N ALA A 444 14.54 -25.97 -18.32
CA ALA A 444 14.76 -26.16 -19.76
C ALA A 444 14.39 -24.93 -20.61
N GLN A 445 13.44 -24.10 -20.17
CA GLN A 445 13.13 -22.83 -20.87
C GLN A 445 14.26 -21.82 -20.70
N LEU A 446 14.83 -21.70 -19.49
CA LEU A 446 15.97 -20.83 -19.23
C LEU A 446 17.20 -21.28 -20.04
N GLU A 447 17.46 -22.59 -20.11
CA GLU A 447 18.52 -23.17 -20.96
C GLU A 447 18.28 -22.91 -22.46
N ALA A 448 17.02 -22.84 -22.90
CA ALA A 448 16.64 -22.50 -24.26
C ALA A 448 16.70 -20.99 -24.57
N GLY A 449 17.03 -20.15 -23.58
CA GLY A 449 17.20 -18.70 -23.71
C GLY A 449 15.97 -17.87 -23.34
N ALA A 450 14.95 -18.45 -22.68
CA ALA A 450 13.91 -17.67 -22.04
C ALA A 450 14.49 -16.82 -20.91
N SER A 451 13.89 -15.66 -20.64
CA SER A 451 14.31 -14.81 -19.51
C SER A 451 13.69 -15.28 -18.20
N GLN A 452 14.30 -14.91 -17.07
CA GLN A 452 13.68 -15.09 -15.75
C GLN A 452 12.33 -14.37 -15.64
N ALA A 453 12.15 -13.24 -16.33
CA ALA A 453 10.87 -12.56 -16.44
C ALA A 453 9.80 -13.42 -17.12
N ASP A 454 10.14 -14.13 -18.20
CA ASP A 454 9.20 -15.03 -18.89
C ASP A 454 8.77 -16.20 -17.98
N VAL A 455 9.71 -16.75 -17.19
CA VAL A 455 9.42 -17.81 -16.21
C VAL A 455 8.54 -17.28 -15.07
N ALA A 456 8.86 -16.11 -14.52
CA ALA A 456 8.05 -15.46 -13.48
C ALA A 456 6.62 -15.24 -13.95
N LEU A 457 6.42 -14.66 -15.14
CA LEU A 457 5.09 -14.47 -15.72
C LEU A 457 4.37 -15.78 -16.00
N GLY A 458 5.09 -16.81 -16.45
CA GLY A 458 4.52 -18.13 -16.69
C GLY A 458 3.96 -18.80 -15.43
N ILE A 459 4.64 -18.64 -14.29
CA ILE A 459 4.23 -19.20 -12.99
C ILE A 459 3.16 -18.32 -12.34
N ILE A 460 3.43 -17.01 -12.20
CA ILE A 460 2.57 -16.04 -11.49
C ILE A 460 1.28 -15.74 -12.26
N GLY A 461 1.31 -15.83 -13.59
CA GLY A 461 0.13 -15.70 -14.44
C GLY A 461 -0.75 -16.96 -14.51
N SER A 462 -0.40 -18.02 -13.79
CA SER A 462 -1.16 -19.27 -13.82
C SER A 462 -2.48 -19.16 -13.02
N PRO A 463 -3.51 -19.95 -13.37
CA PRO A 463 -4.74 -20.02 -12.56
C PRO A 463 -4.50 -20.47 -11.11
N GLU A 464 -3.43 -21.24 -10.87
CA GLU A 464 -3.04 -21.66 -9.52
C GLU A 464 -2.52 -20.48 -8.70
N ALA A 465 -1.64 -19.67 -9.29
CA ALA A 465 -1.16 -18.43 -8.66
C ALA A 465 -2.31 -17.45 -8.40
N ALA A 466 -3.24 -17.31 -9.35
CA ALA A 466 -4.41 -16.46 -9.16
C ALA A 466 -5.34 -16.93 -8.02
N ALA A 467 -5.32 -18.22 -7.67
CA ALA A 467 -6.08 -18.76 -6.55
C ALA A 467 -5.33 -18.65 -5.20
N HIS A 468 -4.00 -18.64 -5.23
CA HIS A 468 -3.17 -18.49 -4.02
C HIS A 468 -2.98 -17.01 -3.63
N ILE A 469 -2.71 -16.16 -4.62
CA ILE A 469 -2.54 -14.70 -4.47
C ILE A 469 -3.93 -14.05 -4.60
N ASP A 470 -4.73 -14.18 -3.53
CA ASP A 470 -6.13 -13.76 -3.46
C ASP A 470 -6.34 -12.30 -2.98
N ASN A 471 -5.25 -11.61 -2.67
CA ASN A 471 -5.18 -10.17 -2.43
C ASN A 471 -5.22 -9.33 -3.72
N VAL A 472 -5.44 -9.97 -4.89
CA VAL A 472 -5.68 -9.29 -6.17
C VAL A 472 -6.97 -9.82 -6.80
N VAL A 473 -7.98 -8.95 -6.89
CA VAL A 473 -9.30 -9.26 -7.45
C VAL A 473 -9.41 -8.62 -8.84
N VAL A 474 -9.76 -9.43 -9.85
CA VAL A 474 -10.01 -8.92 -11.22
C VAL A 474 -11.47 -8.51 -11.32
N LEU A 475 -11.69 -7.23 -11.61
CA LEU A 475 -13.00 -6.67 -11.90
C LEU A 475 -13.27 -6.67 -13.41
N HIS A 476 -14.53 -6.82 -13.77
CA HIS A 476 -14.96 -6.89 -15.16
C HIS A 476 -15.82 -5.69 -15.55
N GLY A 477 -15.57 -5.16 -16.74
CA GLY A 477 -16.36 -4.09 -17.34
C GLY A 477 -17.77 -4.53 -17.74
N GLN A 478 -18.42 -3.77 -18.64
CA GLN A 478 -19.74 -4.14 -19.18
C GLN A 478 -19.65 -5.45 -19.98
N VAL A 479 -20.43 -6.46 -19.55
CA VAL A 479 -20.63 -7.73 -20.28
C VAL A 479 -21.69 -7.58 -21.36
#